data_AF-A0A8K1FFH1-F1
#
_entry.id   AF-A0A8K1FFH1-F1
#
_cell.length_a   1.000
_cell.length_b   1.000
_cell.length_c   1.000
_cell.angle_alpha   90.00
_cell.angle_beta   90.00
_cell.angle_gamma   90.00
#
_symmetry.space_group_name_H-M   'P 1'
#
loop_
_entity.id
_entity.type
_entity.pdbx_description
1 polymer ?
#
loop_
_entity_poly.entity_id
_entity_poly.type
_entity_poly.pdbx_seq_one_letter_code
_entity_poly.pdbx_strand_id
1 'polypeptide(L)'
;MSGKKTTMATRVATPDDVQSEPEAFSTTVLRPLHVKTPEVALTASTCGSNSEYETMSLLSPDVRNEDNWRQHLDKHGYLTTSQWQVLGDISCFQYKSVQVVHLRQANYGLRWAYTTTPSRFTHPRRHEDEAPTCVVGPHWWFMSIAFSVFFLAALIVTVLTLPAAGLGEAVTGILLSTACLSMYAMVGCTNPGIVERTLDPPDDTYTFCDHCESYRPEGALHCLDCRACIEEYDHHCPWTGKCIGKRNVRYFYAWLFFLVLAFVYEMIEFTTYMLPPEDQPRSFSDMENEREIHGDGGGFTQHLRGE
;
A
#
# COMPACT_ATOMS: atom_id res chain seq x y z
N MET A 1 -42.87 -53.55 -52.96
CA MET A 1 -41.81 -52.52 -52.97
C MET A 1 -42.50 -51.17 -52.87
N SER A 2 -42.91 -50.76 -51.67
CA SER A 2 -42.19 -49.92 -50.67
C SER A 2 -42.04 -48.46 -51.08
N GLY A 3 -42.60 -47.58 -50.24
CA GLY A 3 -42.48 -46.12 -50.35
C GLY A 3 -43.58 -45.39 -49.58
N LYS A 4 -43.62 -45.50 -48.24
CA LYS A 4 -44.46 -44.64 -47.37
C LYS A 4 -43.56 -43.62 -46.66
N LYS A 5 -43.88 -42.34 -46.79
CA LYS A 5 -43.43 -41.28 -45.88
C LYS A 5 -44.65 -40.75 -45.14
N THR A 6 -44.59 -40.79 -43.81
CA THR A 6 -45.61 -40.29 -42.89
C THR A 6 -45.00 -39.13 -42.10
N THR A 7 -45.72 -38.01 -42.08
CA THR A 7 -45.50 -36.82 -41.24
C THR A 7 -45.78 -37.16 -39.78
N MET A 8 -44.89 -36.75 -38.85
CA MET A 8 -45.14 -36.83 -37.40
C MET A 8 -45.53 -35.45 -36.86
N ALA A 9 -46.64 -35.43 -36.12
CA ALA A 9 -47.07 -34.34 -35.27
C ALA A 9 -46.58 -34.56 -33.84
N THR A 10 -46.18 -33.45 -33.22
CA THR A 10 -45.58 -33.30 -31.89
C THR A 10 -46.53 -33.72 -30.76
N ARG A 11 -46.04 -34.48 -29.78
CA ARG A 11 -46.72 -34.73 -28.49
C ARG A 11 -45.80 -34.29 -27.34
N VAL A 12 -46.37 -33.50 -26.44
CA VAL A 12 -45.76 -32.95 -25.22
C VAL A 12 -45.61 -34.06 -24.17
N ALA A 13 -44.47 -34.12 -23.48
CA ALA A 13 -44.22 -35.04 -22.36
C ALA A 13 -44.01 -34.25 -21.05
N THR A 14 -44.62 -34.76 -19.97
CA THR A 14 -44.60 -34.25 -18.60
C THR A 14 -43.41 -34.82 -17.80
N PRO A 15 -43.03 -34.20 -16.67
CA PRO A 15 -41.79 -34.51 -15.97
C PRO A 15 -42.03 -35.55 -14.88
N ASP A 16 -41.86 -36.85 -15.16
CA ASP A 16 -41.80 -37.88 -14.09
C ASP A 16 -41.00 -39.15 -14.46
N ASP A 17 -40.28 -39.19 -15.58
CA ASP A 17 -39.43 -40.34 -15.94
C ASP A 17 -38.01 -39.88 -16.22
N VAL A 18 -37.09 -40.09 -15.27
CA VAL A 18 -35.71 -40.63 -15.43
C VAL A 18 -35.04 -40.59 -14.05
N GLN A 19 -35.05 -41.73 -13.36
CA GLN A 19 -34.07 -42.03 -12.30
C GLN A 19 -32.88 -42.73 -12.97
N SER A 20 -31.69 -42.12 -12.88
CA SER A 20 -30.41 -42.77 -13.19
C SER A 20 -29.39 -42.34 -12.13
N GLU A 21 -28.79 -43.32 -11.47
CA GLU A 21 -27.76 -43.16 -10.43
C GLU A 21 -26.51 -42.42 -10.95
N PRO A 22 -25.82 -41.60 -10.14
CA PRO A 22 -24.52 -41.05 -10.52
C PRO A 22 -23.37 -41.97 -10.08
N GLU A 23 -22.54 -42.36 -11.05
CA GLU A 23 -21.23 -42.97 -10.82
C GLU A 23 -20.31 -42.02 -10.03
N ALA A 24 -19.60 -42.57 -9.04
CA ALA A 24 -18.68 -41.83 -8.18
C ALA A 24 -17.42 -41.39 -8.96
N PHE A 25 -17.35 -40.10 -9.30
CA PHE A 25 -16.15 -39.47 -9.85
C PHE A 25 -15.18 -39.11 -8.70
N SER A 26 -14.07 -39.84 -8.59
CA SER A 26 -13.02 -39.56 -7.61
C SER A 26 -12.25 -38.29 -8.00
N THR A 27 -12.57 -37.17 -7.36
CA THR A 27 -11.75 -35.96 -7.44
C THR A 27 -10.58 -36.09 -6.46
N THR A 28 -9.44 -36.58 -6.94
CA THR A 28 -8.18 -36.49 -6.19
C THR A 28 -7.80 -35.02 -6.05
N VAL A 29 -8.07 -34.44 -4.88
CA VAL A 29 -7.66 -33.08 -4.52
C VAL A 29 -6.13 -33.01 -4.56
N LEU A 30 -5.58 -32.25 -5.50
CA LEU A 30 -4.15 -31.98 -5.57
C LEU A 30 -3.75 -31.17 -4.32
N ARG A 31 -2.82 -31.71 -3.54
CA ARG A 31 -2.21 -31.01 -2.40
C ARG A 31 -1.37 -29.82 -2.90
N PRO A 32 -1.46 -28.63 -2.29
CA PRO A 32 -0.55 -27.53 -2.60
C PRO A 32 0.90 -27.94 -2.37
N LEU A 33 1.76 -27.68 -3.35
CA LEU A 33 3.20 -27.87 -3.23
C LEU A 33 3.74 -26.88 -2.18
N HIS A 34 4.23 -27.39 -1.06
CA HIS A 34 4.81 -26.59 0.01
C HIS A 34 6.20 -26.09 -0.43
N VAL A 35 6.24 -24.90 -1.01
CA VAL A 35 7.50 -24.20 -1.28
C VAL A 35 7.96 -23.58 0.04
N LYS A 36 9.08 -24.08 0.58
CA LYS A 36 9.74 -23.45 1.74
C LYS A 36 10.05 -21.99 1.39
N THR A 37 9.43 -21.05 2.09
CA THR A 37 9.86 -19.65 2.08
C THR A 37 11.28 -19.56 2.64
N PRO A 38 12.18 -18.74 2.06
CA PRO A 38 13.51 -18.56 2.61
C PRO A 38 13.41 -17.94 4.01
N GLU A 39 14.08 -18.60 4.94
CA GLU A 39 14.20 -18.19 6.33
C GLU A 39 15.16 -17.00 6.40
N VAL A 40 14.62 -15.78 6.43
CA VAL A 40 15.42 -14.60 6.74
C VAL A 40 15.62 -14.59 8.24
N ALA A 41 16.74 -15.15 8.67
CA ALA A 41 17.20 -15.06 10.05
C ALA A 41 17.60 -13.60 10.34
N LEU A 42 16.66 -12.81 10.85
CA LEU A 42 16.99 -11.57 11.53
C LEU A 42 17.65 -11.96 12.85
N THR A 43 18.98 -11.81 12.95
CA THR A 43 19.70 -11.94 14.21
C THR A 43 19.30 -10.80 15.13
N ALA A 44 18.21 -10.98 15.88
CA ALA A 44 17.80 -10.05 16.91
C ALA A 44 18.73 -10.23 18.12
N SER A 45 19.64 -9.28 18.33
CA SER A 45 20.24 -9.05 19.64
C SER A 45 19.11 -8.63 20.59
N THR A 46 18.52 -9.61 21.28
CA THR A 46 17.41 -9.41 22.20
C THR A 46 17.80 -8.52 23.37
N CYS A 47 17.01 -7.49 23.62
CA CYS A 47 17.10 -6.67 24.83
C CYS A 47 16.59 -7.50 26.03
N GLY A 48 17.37 -7.56 27.11
CA GLY A 48 16.98 -8.25 28.35
C GLY A 48 17.14 -9.76 28.29
N SER A 49 18.38 -10.25 28.42
CA SER A 49 18.64 -11.65 28.71
C SER A 49 17.99 -12.05 30.03
N ASN A 50 17.01 -12.96 29.98
CA ASN A 50 16.93 -14.16 30.81
C ASN A 50 15.75 -15.05 30.38
N SER A 51 15.99 -16.37 30.48
CA SER A 51 15.10 -17.54 30.39
C SER A 51 14.60 -18.03 29.02
N GLU A 52 15.19 -19.18 28.65
CA GLU A 52 14.55 -20.42 28.19
C GLU A 52 13.51 -20.37 27.07
N TYR A 53 13.94 -20.89 25.93
CA TYR A 53 13.15 -21.25 24.77
C TYR A 53 12.42 -22.57 25.03
N GLU A 54 11.12 -22.53 25.30
CA GLU A 54 10.27 -23.67 24.92
C GLU A 54 9.77 -23.44 23.49
N THR A 55 10.30 -24.24 22.57
CA THR A 55 9.81 -24.34 21.21
C THR A 55 8.41 -24.94 21.23
N MET A 56 7.37 -24.11 21.32
CA MET A 56 6.01 -24.55 21.03
C MET A 56 5.83 -24.69 19.51
N SER A 57 6.02 -25.93 19.08
CA SER A 57 5.64 -26.57 17.82
C SER A 57 4.81 -25.70 16.86
N LEU A 58 5.44 -25.28 15.76
CA LEU A 58 4.84 -24.63 14.57
C LEU A 58 3.97 -25.60 13.73
N LEU A 59 3.41 -26.64 14.33
CA LEU A 59 2.59 -27.65 13.66
C LEU A 59 1.50 -28.16 14.61
N SER A 60 0.33 -27.52 14.62
CA SER A 60 -0.93 -28.22 14.89
C SER A 60 -2.01 -27.75 13.91
N PRO A 61 -2.60 -28.67 13.13
CA PRO A 61 -3.84 -28.42 12.41
C PRO A 61 -5.00 -28.77 13.35
N ASP A 62 -5.44 -27.83 14.17
CA ASP A 62 -6.71 -27.99 14.87
C ASP A 62 -7.62 -26.77 14.67
N VAL A 63 -8.14 -26.72 13.45
CA VAL A 63 -9.27 -25.88 13.05
C VAL A 63 -10.53 -26.61 13.52
N ARG A 64 -10.99 -26.33 14.75
CA ARG A 64 -12.42 -26.40 15.17
C ARG A 64 -12.76 -26.24 16.66
N ASN A 65 -11.85 -25.81 17.54
CA ASN A 65 -12.23 -25.55 18.95
C ASN A 65 -12.55 -24.07 19.19
N GLU A 66 -13.84 -23.73 19.03
CA GLU A 66 -14.49 -22.55 19.60
C GLU A 66 -14.36 -22.59 21.13
N ASP A 67 -13.49 -21.75 21.72
CA ASP A 67 -13.55 -21.24 23.12
C ASP A 67 -12.21 -20.60 23.60
N ASN A 68 -11.13 -20.67 22.81
CA ASN A 68 -9.82 -20.10 23.16
C ASN A 68 -9.59 -18.63 22.73
N TRP A 69 -10.63 -17.79 22.69
CA TRP A 69 -10.49 -16.37 22.31
C TRP A 69 -10.03 -15.48 23.47
N ARG A 70 -9.96 -16.01 24.69
CA ARG A 70 -9.30 -15.33 25.80
C ARG A 70 -7.80 -15.50 25.57
N GLN A 71 -7.07 -14.38 25.49
CA GLN A 71 -5.67 -14.28 25.90
C GLN A 71 -4.62 -14.56 24.80
N HIS A 72 -4.36 -13.54 23.96
CA HIS A 72 -3.08 -13.49 23.25
C HIS A 72 -1.99 -13.15 24.27
N LEU A 73 -0.98 -14.00 24.37
CA LEU A 73 0.18 -13.75 25.21
C LEU A 73 1.17 -12.90 24.41
N ASP A 74 1.65 -11.79 24.97
CA ASP A 74 2.80 -11.08 24.42
C ASP A 74 4.06 -11.96 24.52
N LYS A 75 5.20 -11.45 24.04
CA LYS A 75 6.50 -12.17 24.09
C LYS A 75 6.92 -12.55 25.54
N HIS A 76 6.29 -11.95 26.55
CA HIS A 76 6.56 -12.16 27.96
C HIS A 76 5.47 -12.98 28.68
N GLY A 77 4.46 -13.49 27.96
CA GLY A 77 3.39 -14.27 28.56
C GLY A 77 2.25 -13.45 29.18
N TYR A 78 2.06 -12.19 28.77
CA TYR A 78 0.97 -11.33 29.26
C TYR A 78 -0.20 -11.22 28.30
N LEU A 79 -1.41 -11.15 28.86
CA LEU A 79 -2.68 -11.09 28.13
C LEU A 79 -2.85 -9.75 27.42
N THR A 80 -2.69 -9.73 26.11
CA THR A 80 -2.96 -8.57 25.26
C THR A 80 -4.40 -8.60 24.73
N THR A 81 -5.08 -7.46 24.88
CA THR A 81 -6.39 -7.15 24.27
C THR A 81 -6.27 -6.67 22.83
N SER A 82 -5.05 -6.37 22.36
CA SER A 82 -4.79 -5.91 21.01
C SER A 82 -4.91 -7.06 20.00
N GLN A 83 -5.65 -6.81 18.91
CA GLN A 83 -5.71 -7.70 17.74
C GLN A 83 -4.41 -7.72 16.90
N TRP A 84 -3.46 -6.83 17.21
CA TRP A 84 -2.14 -6.79 16.58
C TRP A 84 -1.16 -7.71 17.29
N GLN A 85 -0.55 -8.61 16.53
CA GLN A 85 0.48 -9.55 16.99
C GLN A 85 1.87 -8.91 16.87
N VAL A 86 2.71 -9.06 17.89
CA VAL A 86 4.08 -8.51 17.90
C VAL A 86 5.03 -9.46 17.15
N LEU A 87 5.72 -8.94 16.13
CA LEU A 87 6.77 -9.68 15.41
C LEU A 87 8.13 -9.56 16.10
N GLY A 88 8.43 -8.38 16.66
CA GLY A 88 9.70 -8.11 17.34
C GLY A 88 9.97 -6.64 17.54
N ASP A 89 11.07 -6.33 18.24
CA ASP A 89 11.54 -4.96 18.46
C ASP A 89 12.57 -4.57 17.39
N ILE A 90 12.36 -3.44 16.71
CA ILE A 90 13.35 -2.87 15.76
C ILE A 90 14.44 -2.11 16.52
N SER A 91 14.06 -1.39 17.57
CA SER A 91 14.96 -0.51 18.30
C SER A 91 14.53 -0.43 19.75
N CYS A 92 15.50 -0.60 20.65
CA CYS A 92 15.27 -0.52 22.09
C CYS A 92 16.01 0.69 22.67
N PHE A 93 15.28 1.43 23.49
CA PHE A 93 15.73 2.53 24.33
C PHE A 93 15.54 2.12 25.79
N GLN A 94 16.13 2.87 26.71
CA GLN A 94 16.18 2.52 28.14
C GLN A 94 14.81 2.19 28.76
N TYR A 95 13.72 2.84 28.30
CA TYR A 95 12.36 2.64 28.80
C TYR A 95 11.31 2.41 27.71
N LYS A 96 11.72 2.36 26.44
CA LYS A 96 10.81 2.25 25.29
C LYS A 96 11.42 1.36 24.21
N SER A 97 10.61 0.61 23.49
CA SER A 97 11.00 -0.04 22.25
C SER A 97 10.06 0.34 21.12
N VAL A 98 10.57 0.30 19.89
CA VAL A 98 9.77 0.35 18.67
C VAL A 98 9.50 -1.09 18.25
N GLN A 99 8.22 -1.47 18.27
CA GLN A 99 7.77 -2.81 17.91
C GLN A 99 7.23 -2.83 16.48
N VAL A 100 7.56 -3.89 15.75
CA VAL A 100 6.83 -4.29 14.56
C VAL A 100 5.68 -5.16 14.98
N VAL A 101 4.50 -4.81 14.51
CA VAL A 101 3.30 -5.60 14.69
C VAL A 101 2.70 -5.99 13.35
N HIS A 102 1.92 -7.06 13.33
CA HIS A 102 1.12 -7.43 12.19
C HIS A 102 -0.31 -7.77 12.59
N LEU A 103 -1.24 -7.55 11.67
CA LEU A 103 -2.63 -7.97 11.78
C LEU A 103 -2.89 -9.03 10.72
N ARG A 104 -3.19 -10.25 11.17
CA ARG A 104 -3.58 -11.40 10.33
C ARG A 104 -2.63 -11.69 9.16
N GLN A 105 -1.34 -11.37 9.36
CA GLN A 105 -0.26 -11.52 8.36
C GLN A 105 -0.48 -10.76 7.05
N ALA A 106 -1.35 -9.75 7.05
CA ALA A 106 -1.65 -8.94 5.87
C ALA A 106 -1.27 -7.48 6.06
N ASN A 107 -1.54 -6.91 7.24
CA ASN A 107 -1.18 -5.52 7.53
C ASN A 107 -0.03 -5.51 8.53
N TYR A 108 0.91 -4.60 8.35
CA TYR A 108 2.07 -4.42 9.21
C TYR A 108 2.05 -3.01 9.78
N GLY A 109 2.54 -2.85 10.99
CA GLY A 109 2.61 -1.53 11.60
C GLY A 109 3.76 -1.38 12.56
N LEU A 110 4.06 -0.13 12.88
CA LEU A 110 5.05 0.27 13.87
C LEU A 110 4.34 0.90 15.06
N ARG A 111 4.66 0.45 16.27
CA ARG A 111 4.14 1.03 17.51
C ARG A 111 5.24 1.26 18.53
N TRP A 112 5.04 2.23 19.40
CA TRP A 112 5.87 2.41 20.58
C TRP A 112 5.35 1.52 21.70
N ALA A 113 6.25 0.85 22.41
CA ALA A 113 5.96 0.08 23.61
C ALA A 113 6.92 0.46 24.73
N TYR A 114 6.52 0.28 25.99
CA TYR A 114 7.41 0.47 27.14
C TYR A 114 8.12 -0.84 27.47
N THR A 115 9.41 -0.78 27.82
CA THR A 115 10.23 -1.98 28.11
C THR A 115 10.07 -2.50 29.54
N THR A 116 9.44 -1.74 30.42
CA THR A 116 9.20 -2.09 31.83
C THR A 116 7.72 -2.04 32.14
N THR A 117 7.14 -3.17 32.55
CA THR A 117 5.78 -3.26 33.07
C THR A 117 5.63 -2.38 34.32
N PRO A 118 4.59 -1.53 34.43
CA PRO A 118 4.28 -0.88 35.70
C PRO A 118 3.93 -1.96 36.74
N SER A 119 4.30 -1.73 37.99
CA SER A 119 4.02 -2.64 39.10
C SER A 119 2.52 -2.97 39.22
N ARG A 120 2.24 -4.21 39.68
CA ARG A 120 0.95 -4.94 39.79
C ARG A 120 -0.30 -4.21 40.33
N PHE A 121 -0.27 -2.92 40.65
CA PHE A 121 -1.31 -2.26 41.46
C PHE A 121 -1.87 -0.93 40.92
N THR A 122 -1.68 -0.61 39.64
CA THR A 122 -2.40 0.52 39.01
C THR A 122 -3.17 0.02 37.79
N HIS A 123 -4.42 0.44 37.64
CA HIS A 123 -5.31 0.02 36.54
C HIS A 123 -4.57 0.00 35.18
N PRO A 124 -4.37 -1.17 34.54
CA PRO A 124 -3.44 -1.31 33.41
C PRO A 124 -4.09 -0.94 32.07
N ARG A 125 -4.99 0.04 32.06
CA ARG A 125 -5.96 0.20 30.96
C ARG A 125 -5.60 1.28 29.94
N ARG A 126 -4.31 1.53 29.63
CA ARG A 126 -4.01 2.64 28.70
C ARG A 126 -2.77 2.62 27.82
N HIS A 127 -1.76 1.76 28.02
CA HIS A 127 -0.50 1.88 27.27
C HIS A 127 -0.10 0.69 26.38
N GLU A 128 -0.75 -0.46 26.49
CA GLU A 128 -0.44 -1.66 25.67
C GLU A 128 -1.35 -1.79 24.43
N ASP A 129 -2.41 -0.98 24.37
CA ASP A 129 -3.44 -0.95 23.31
C ASP A 129 -3.24 0.18 22.29
N GLU A 130 -2.10 0.88 22.31
CA GLU A 130 -1.85 1.94 21.32
C GLU A 130 -1.78 1.32 19.91
N ALA A 131 -2.73 1.71 19.07
CA ALA A 131 -2.75 1.33 17.67
C ALA A 131 -1.43 1.77 16.99
N PRO A 132 -0.90 0.98 16.06
CA PRO A 132 0.32 1.33 15.33
C PRO A 132 0.24 2.71 14.67
N THR A 133 1.31 3.50 14.81
CA THR A 133 1.41 4.88 14.30
C THR A 133 1.37 4.92 12.77
N CYS A 134 2.05 3.99 12.11
CA CYS A 134 1.94 3.76 10.67
C CYS A 134 1.50 2.31 10.45
N VAL A 135 0.49 2.12 9.59
CA VAL A 135 -0.03 0.83 9.15
C VAL A 135 0.12 0.74 7.64
N VAL A 136 0.96 -0.17 7.17
CA VAL A 136 1.07 -0.51 5.74
C VAL A 136 0.29 -1.80 5.46
N GLY A 137 -0.34 -1.87 4.28
CA GLY A 137 -1.12 -3.04 3.89
C GLY A 137 -0.30 -4.15 3.22
N PRO A 138 -0.98 -5.17 2.68
CA PRO A 138 -0.35 -6.37 2.12
C PRO A 138 0.49 -6.09 0.86
N HIS A 139 0.20 -5.01 0.15
CA HIS A 139 0.93 -4.62 -1.07
C HIS A 139 1.92 -3.48 -0.82
N TRP A 140 2.49 -3.40 0.39
CA TRP A 140 3.49 -2.38 0.75
C TRP A 140 4.65 -2.30 -0.26
N TRP A 141 5.01 -3.40 -0.90
CA TRP A 141 6.07 -3.44 -1.90
C TRP A 141 5.67 -2.72 -3.20
N PHE A 142 4.43 -2.88 -3.68
CA PHE A 142 3.91 -2.10 -4.81
C PHE A 142 3.87 -0.61 -4.48
N MET A 143 3.45 -0.28 -3.26
CA MET A 143 3.46 1.10 -2.77
C MET A 143 4.86 1.70 -2.76
N SER A 144 5.86 0.96 -2.28
CA SER A 144 7.27 1.39 -2.32
C SER A 144 7.77 1.60 -3.74
N ILE A 145 7.46 0.70 -4.67
CA ILE A 145 7.83 0.85 -6.09
C ILE A 145 7.20 2.12 -6.67
N ALA A 146 5.89 2.33 -6.47
CA ALA A 146 5.21 3.52 -6.96
C ALA A 146 5.74 4.82 -6.31
N PHE A 147 6.07 4.80 -5.02
CA PHE A 147 6.76 5.92 -4.35
C PHE A 147 8.07 6.25 -5.06
N SER A 148 8.90 5.23 -5.30
CA SER A 148 10.18 5.39 -5.99
C SER A 148 10.02 5.93 -7.40
N VAL A 149 9.00 5.48 -8.15
CA VAL A 149 8.73 5.99 -9.51
C VAL A 149 8.38 7.48 -9.47
N PHE A 150 7.45 7.90 -8.60
CA PHE A 150 7.09 9.32 -8.50
C PHE A 150 8.27 10.18 -8.04
N PHE A 151 9.04 9.71 -7.05
CA PHE A 151 10.23 10.42 -6.58
C PHE A 151 11.29 10.57 -7.67
N LEU A 152 11.60 9.48 -8.39
CA LEU A 152 12.61 9.51 -9.44
C LEU A 152 12.17 10.35 -10.64
N ALA A 153 10.90 10.29 -11.05
CA ALA A 153 10.37 11.13 -12.12
C ALA A 153 10.51 12.63 -11.77
N ALA A 154 10.02 13.02 -10.58
CA ALA A 154 10.13 14.39 -10.10
C ALA A 154 11.59 14.86 -9.98
N LEU A 155 12.48 13.98 -9.47
CA LEU A 155 13.90 14.28 -9.35
C LEU A 155 14.57 14.47 -10.71
N ILE A 156 14.28 13.61 -11.68
CA ILE A 156 14.85 13.70 -13.04
C ILE A 156 14.42 15.02 -13.69
N VAL A 157 13.12 15.35 -13.67
CA VAL A 157 12.63 16.60 -14.25
C VAL A 157 13.30 17.79 -13.57
N THR A 158 13.29 17.84 -12.23
CA THR A 158 13.90 18.93 -11.46
C THR A 158 15.38 19.10 -11.79
N VAL A 159 16.16 18.01 -11.85
CA VAL A 159 17.61 18.08 -12.13
C VAL A 159 17.89 18.54 -13.56
N LEU A 160 17.09 18.10 -14.53
CA LEU A 160 17.25 18.49 -15.93
C LEU A 160 16.88 19.96 -16.14
N THR A 161 15.87 20.48 -15.45
CA THR A 161 15.40 21.87 -15.62
C THR A 161 16.19 22.87 -14.79
N LEU A 162 16.83 22.43 -13.68
CA LEU A 162 17.55 23.30 -12.73
C LEU A 162 18.57 24.28 -13.34
N PRO A 163 19.36 23.93 -14.37
CA PRO A 163 20.34 24.87 -14.94
C PRO A 163 19.69 26.07 -15.66
N ALA A 164 18.43 25.92 -16.10
CA ALA A 164 17.70 26.92 -16.87
C ALA A 164 16.53 27.55 -16.09
N ALA A 165 15.99 26.85 -15.09
CA ALA A 165 14.87 27.31 -14.28
C ALA A 165 15.27 28.44 -13.32
N GLY A 166 14.37 29.40 -13.14
CA GLY A 166 14.50 30.40 -12.09
C GLY A 166 14.33 29.79 -10.70
N LEU A 167 14.86 30.46 -9.66
CA LEU A 167 14.74 29.99 -8.28
C LEU A 167 13.28 29.77 -7.84
N GLY A 168 12.37 30.65 -8.26
CA GLY A 168 10.94 30.54 -7.92
C GLY A 168 10.29 29.30 -8.54
N GLU A 169 10.66 28.95 -9.76
CA GLU A 169 10.15 27.76 -10.47
C GLU A 169 10.69 26.50 -9.80
N ALA A 170 12.01 26.43 -9.59
CA ALA A 170 12.63 25.29 -8.89
C ALA A 170 12.04 25.05 -7.49
N VAL A 171 11.84 26.13 -6.71
CA VAL A 171 11.20 26.03 -5.38
C VAL A 171 9.75 25.55 -5.50
N THR A 172 8.99 26.06 -6.47
CA THR A 172 7.59 25.66 -6.69
C THR A 172 7.49 24.18 -7.04
N GLY A 173 8.33 23.70 -7.96
CA GLY A 173 8.41 22.27 -8.32
C GLY A 173 8.72 21.40 -7.11
N ILE A 174 9.78 21.72 -6.36
CA ILE A 174 10.17 20.96 -5.15
C ILE A 174 9.03 20.90 -4.13
N LEU A 175 8.34 22.03 -3.89
CA LEU A 175 7.22 22.09 -2.96
C LEU A 175 6.03 21.23 -3.42
N LEU A 176 5.67 21.27 -4.71
CA LEU A 176 4.59 20.46 -5.26
C LEU A 176 4.91 18.96 -5.21
N SER A 177 6.12 18.56 -5.63
CA SER A 177 6.54 17.15 -5.58
C SER A 177 6.62 16.65 -4.13
N THR A 178 7.10 17.47 -3.19
CA THR A 178 7.12 17.12 -1.76
C THR A 178 5.71 16.98 -1.19
N ALA A 179 4.79 17.89 -1.54
CA ALA A 179 3.39 17.81 -1.13
C ALA A 179 2.72 16.53 -1.67
N CYS A 180 2.94 16.21 -2.95
CA CYS A 180 2.43 14.98 -3.58
C CYS A 180 2.94 13.71 -2.86
N LEU A 181 4.26 13.58 -2.68
CA LEU A 181 4.87 12.42 -2.03
C LEU A 181 4.47 12.28 -0.57
N SER A 182 4.33 13.40 0.16
CA SER A 182 3.89 13.37 1.56
C SER A 182 2.44 12.92 1.68
N MET A 183 1.53 13.40 0.82
CA MET A 183 0.14 12.94 0.81
C MET A 183 0.06 11.46 0.44
N TYR A 184 0.83 11.01 -0.55
CA TYR A 184 0.90 9.59 -0.91
C TYR A 184 1.38 8.71 0.26
N ALA A 185 2.44 9.13 0.97
CA ALA A 185 2.91 8.45 2.16
C ALA A 185 1.85 8.43 3.28
N MET A 186 1.11 9.52 3.47
CA MET A 186 0.02 9.59 4.44
C MET A 186 -1.12 8.62 4.09
N VAL A 187 -1.47 8.44 2.81
CA VAL A 187 -2.45 7.41 2.39
C VAL A 187 -1.96 6.02 2.80
N GLY A 188 -0.70 5.72 2.47
CA GLY A 188 -0.05 4.44 2.72
C GLY A 188 0.07 4.12 4.21
N CYS A 189 0.46 5.09 5.05
CA CYS A 189 0.71 4.87 6.48
C CYS A 189 -0.52 5.05 7.38
N THR A 190 -1.55 5.81 6.98
CA THR A 190 -2.70 6.08 7.86
C THR A 190 -3.61 4.86 7.94
N ASN A 191 -3.94 4.36 9.14
CA ASN A 191 -4.94 3.31 9.31
C ASN A 191 -6.23 3.66 8.52
N PRO A 192 -6.70 2.83 7.58
CA PRO A 192 -7.83 3.16 6.70
C PRO A 192 -9.18 3.18 7.44
N GLY A 193 -9.23 2.71 8.68
CA GLY A 193 -10.46 2.43 9.42
C GLY A 193 -10.62 0.94 9.68
N ILE A 194 -9.55 0.23 10.03
CA ILE A 194 -9.64 -1.19 10.41
C ILE A 194 -10.55 -1.30 11.64
N VAL A 195 -11.64 -2.05 11.49
CA VAL A 195 -12.62 -2.30 12.54
C VAL A 195 -11.99 -3.12 13.65
N GLU A 196 -12.19 -2.71 14.90
CA GLU A 196 -11.79 -3.49 16.06
C GLU A 196 -12.67 -4.72 16.21
N ARG A 197 -12.06 -5.88 16.52
CA ARG A 197 -12.80 -7.12 16.71
C ARG A 197 -13.73 -6.98 17.91
N THR A 198 -15.05 -7.08 17.68
CA THR A 198 -16.05 -7.18 18.75
C THR A 198 -16.93 -8.41 18.56
N LEU A 199 -17.17 -9.13 19.65
CA LEU A 199 -18.06 -10.30 19.70
C LEU A 199 -19.49 -9.91 20.10
N ASP A 200 -19.63 -8.75 20.75
CA ASP A 200 -20.92 -8.22 21.19
C ASP A 200 -21.21 -6.95 20.37
N PRO A 201 -22.30 -6.92 19.58
CA PRO A 201 -22.67 -5.73 18.83
C PRO A 201 -23.15 -4.64 19.81
N PRO A 202 -22.66 -3.39 19.69
CA PRO A 202 -23.13 -2.28 20.52
C PRO A 202 -24.61 -1.94 20.33
N ASP A 203 -25.12 -2.15 19.11
CA ASP A 203 -26.51 -1.91 18.72
C ASP A 203 -26.91 -2.80 17.51
N ASP A 204 -28.19 -2.74 17.13
CA ASP A 204 -28.78 -3.59 16.08
C ASP A 204 -28.32 -3.24 14.64
N THR A 205 -27.55 -2.16 14.44
CA THR A 205 -27.03 -1.79 13.11
C THR A 205 -25.79 -2.60 12.72
N TYR A 206 -25.17 -3.28 13.68
CA TYR A 206 -23.98 -4.08 13.46
C TYR A 206 -24.34 -5.41 12.76
N THR A 207 -23.53 -5.78 11.77
CA THR A 207 -23.66 -7.06 11.06
C THR A 207 -22.49 -7.97 11.40
N PHE A 208 -22.71 -9.28 11.39
CA PHE A 208 -21.63 -10.24 11.62
C PHE A 208 -20.83 -10.48 10.33
N CYS A 209 -19.51 -10.60 10.44
CA CYS A 209 -18.63 -10.95 9.34
C CYS A 209 -17.99 -12.32 9.58
N ASP A 210 -18.32 -13.30 8.74
CA ASP A 210 -17.83 -14.68 8.88
C ASP A 210 -16.29 -14.79 8.74
N HIS A 211 -15.68 -14.02 7.84
CA HIS A 211 -14.22 -14.01 7.68
C HIS A 211 -13.47 -13.40 8.88
N CYS A 212 -14.10 -12.43 9.54
CA CYS A 212 -13.53 -11.80 10.71
C CYS A 212 -13.94 -12.47 12.01
N GLU A 213 -14.99 -13.30 11.99
CA GLU A 213 -15.69 -13.84 13.16
C GLU A 213 -15.96 -12.73 14.19
N SER A 214 -16.50 -11.61 13.72
CA SER A 214 -16.74 -10.43 14.53
C SER A 214 -17.86 -9.58 13.95
N TYR A 215 -18.52 -8.82 14.82
CA TYR A 215 -19.45 -7.80 14.38
C TYR A 215 -18.71 -6.60 13.81
N ARG A 216 -19.32 -5.96 12.81
CA ARG A 216 -18.82 -4.76 12.14
C ARG A 216 -19.96 -3.74 12.04
N PRO A 217 -19.65 -2.43 12.15
CA PRO A 217 -20.67 -1.39 12.02
C PRO A 217 -21.25 -1.36 10.60
N GLU A 218 -22.38 -0.68 10.44
CA GLU A 218 -22.97 -0.41 9.13
C GLU A 218 -21.95 0.29 8.20
N GLY A 219 -21.96 -0.08 6.92
CA GLY A 219 -21.03 0.45 5.91
C GLY A 219 -19.61 -0.11 5.98
N ALA A 220 -19.26 -0.93 6.98
CA ALA A 220 -17.99 -1.64 6.99
C ALA A 220 -18.02 -2.90 6.11
N LEU A 221 -16.98 -3.12 5.32
CA LEU A 221 -16.85 -4.29 4.44
C LEU A 221 -15.53 -5.02 4.65
N HIS A 222 -15.55 -6.34 4.45
CA HIS A 222 -14.36 -7.17 4.57
C HIS A 222 -13.53 -7.10 3.28
N CYS A 223 -12.26 -6.72 3.39
CA CYS A 223 -11.30 -6.84 2.30
C CYS A 223 -10.50 -8.14 2.46
N LEU A 224 -10.52 -8.99 1.43
CA LEU A 224 -9.82 -10.27 1.42
C LEU A 224 -8.30 -10.11 1.43
N ASP A 225 -7.77 -9.12 0.72
CA ASP A 225 -6.33 -8.86 0.67
C ASP A 225 -5.81 -8.36 2.02
N CYS A 226 -6.49 -7.35 2.61
CA CYS A 226 -6.15 -6.82 3.93
C CYS A 226 -6.57 -7.74 5.08
N ARG A 227 -7.40 -8.77 4.83
CA ARG A 227 -7.94 -9.72 5.84
C ARG A 227 -8.59 -9.03 7.03
N ALA A 228 -9.24 -7.89 6.79
CA ALA A 228 -9.83 -7.05 7.84
C ALA A 228 -11.11 -6.38 7.32
N CYS A 229 -12.03 -6.10 8.25
CA CYS A 229 -13.16 -5.21 7.96
C CYS A 229 -12.69 -3.76 8.04
N ILE A 230 -13.09 -2.95 7.06
CA ILE A 230 -12.72 -1.54 6.94
C ILE A 230 -13.99 -0.69 7.03
N GLU A 231 -14.00 0.31 7.92
CA GLU A 231 -15.06 1.30 8.06
C GLU A 231 -15.19 2.15 6.79
N GLU A 232 -16.43 2.34 6.34
CA GLU A 232 -16.76 3.09 5.11
C GLU A 232 -15.80 2.71 3.96
N TYR A 233 -15.75 1.40 3.68
CA TYR A 233 -14.87 0.83 2.68
C TYR A 233 -15.17 1.44 1.31
N ASP A 234 -14.15 2.01 0.68
CA ASP A 234 -14.23 2.53 -0.69
C ASP A 234 -13.70 1.47 -1.67
N HIS A 235 -12.40 1.19 -1.60
CA HIS A 235 -11.77 0.15 -2.40
C HIS A 235 -10.43 -0.30 -1.81
N HIS A 236 -9.94 -1.45 -2.29
CA HIS A 236 -8.56 -1.86 -2.09
C HIS A 236 -7.69 -1.38 -3.24
N CYS A 237 -6.64 -0.61 -2.94
CA CYS A 237 -5.75 -0.06 -3.95
C CYS A 237 -4.35 -0.67 -3.79
N PRO A 238 -3.93 -1.55 -4.72
CA PRO A 238 -2.59 -2.13 -4.69
C PRO A 238 -1.49 -1.07 -4.81
N TRP A 239 -1.75 0.02 -5.55
CA TRP A 239 -0.80 1.12 -5.73
C TRP A 239 -0.49 1.81 -4.40
N THR A 240 -1.51 2.14 -3.59
CA THR A 240 -1.28 2.70 -2.25
C THR A 240 -1.00 1.64 -1.19
N GLY A 241 -0.89 0.37 -1.60
CA GLY A 241 -0.49 -0.75 -0.75
C GLY A 241 -1.58 -1.35 0.13
N LYS A 242 -2.81 -0.82 0.11
CA LYS A 242 -3.85 -1.07 1.12
C LYS A 242 -5.24 -0.56 0.71
N CYS A 243 -6.23 -0.81 1.57
CA CYS A 243 -7.56 -0.22 1.48
C CYS A 243 -7.60 1.30 1.65
N ILE A 244 -8.50 1.93 0.91
CA ILE A 244 -9.02 3.27 1.14
C ILE A 244 -10.36 3.13 1.87
N GLY A 245 -10.50 3.86 2.97
CA GLY A 245 -11.71 3.86 3.78
C GLY A 245 -11.82 5.15 4.59
N LYS A 246 -12.73 5.15 5.56
CA LYS A 246 -13.12 6.33 6.37
C LYS A 246 -11.95 7.23 6.78
N ARG A 247 -10.86 6.64 7.28
CA ARG A 247 -9.79 7.39 7.98
C ARG A 247 -8.68 7.87 7.06
N ASN A 248 -8.53 7.32 5.85
CA ASN A 248 -7.48 7.74 4.91
C ASN A 248 -8.01 8.30 3.57
N VAL A 249 -9.32 8.24 3.30
CA VAL A 249 -9.92 8.76 2.06
C VAL A 249 -9.62 10.24 1.82
N ARG A 250 -9.56 11.07 2.87
CA ARG A 250 -9.19 12.49 2.74
C ARG A 250 -7.76 12.69 2.20
N TYR A 251 -6.83 11.83 2.61
CA TYR A 251 -5.45 11.88 2.12
C TYR A 251 -5.38 11.36 0.70
N PHE A 252 -6.22 10.39 0.34
CA PHE A 252 -6.30 9.85 -1.01
C PHE A 252 -6.74 10.94 -2.00
N TYR A 253 -7.80 11.68 -1.69
CA TYR A 253 -8.21 12.81 -2.53
C TYR A 253 -7.20 13.96 -2.55
N ALA A 254 -6.58 14.29 -1.41
CA ALA A 254 -5.50 15.28 -1.38
C ALA A 254 -4.31 14.85 -2.25
N TRP A 255 -3.92 13.57 -2.19
CA TRP A 255 -2.88 13.02 -3.06
C TRP A 255 -3.25 13.13 -4.53
N LEU A 256 -4.45 12.72 -4.94
CA LEU A 256 -4.89 12.86 -6.34
C LEU A 256 -4.84 14.32 -6.82
N PHE A 257 -5.23 15.27 -5.97
CA PHE A 257 -5.16 16.69 -6.28
C PHE A 257 -3.72 17.16 -6.50
N PHE A 258 -2.81 16.88 -5.56
CA PHE A 258 -1.40 17.26 -5.71
C PHE A 258 -0.69 16.49 -6.82
N LEU A 259 -1.09 15.24 -7.10
CA LEU A 259 -0.57 14.45 -8.21
C LEU A 259 -0.86 15.14 -9.55
N VAL A 260 -2.09 15.60 -9.75
CA VAL A 260 -2.46 16.33 -10.97
C VAL A 260 -1.71 17.65 -11.07
N LEU A 261 -1.63 18.42 -9.98
CA LEU A 261 -0.89 19.69 -9.98
C LEU A 261 0.60 19.51 -10.28
N ALA A 262 1.25 18.57 -9.61
CA ALA A 262 2.67 18.26 -9.83
C ALA A 262 2.89 17.78 -11.27
N PHE A 263 2.04 16.89 -11.78
CA PHE A 263 2.14 16.39 -13.15
C PHE A 263 2.02 17.51 -14.19
N VAL A 264 1.01 18.38 -14.07
CA VAL A 264 0.82 19.50 -15.00
C VAL A 264 2.01 20.47 -14.93
N TYR A 265 2.49 20.77 -13.72
CA TYR A 265 3.64 21.65 -13.52
C TYR A 265 4.92 21.08 -14.14
N GLU A 266 5.25 19.82 -13.86
CA GLU A 266 6.42 19.14 -14.41
C GLU A 266 6.35 19.01 -15.94
N MET A 267 5.16 18.80 -16.51
CA MET A 267 4.97 18.80 -17.97
C MET A 267 5.25 20.17 -18.60
N ILE A 268 4.82 21.26 -17.95
CA ILE A 268 5.09 22.62 -18.43
C ILE A 268 6.59 22.91 -18.36
N GLU A 269 7.25 22.61 -17.23
CA GLU A 269 8.70 22.81 -17.12
C GLU A 269 9.47 21.97 -18.16
N PHE A 270 9.15 20.68 -18.26
CA PHE A 270 9.82 19.78 -19.20
C PHE A 270 9.68 20.29 -20.64
N THR A 271 8.47 20.65 -21.07
CA THR A 271 8.26 21.16 -22.43
C THR A 271 8.91 22.52 -22.67
N THR A 272 8.90 23.42 -21.68
CA THR A 272 9.49 24.77 -21.81
C THR A 272 11.02 24.72 -21.95
N TYR A 273 11.69 23.87 -21.17
CA TYR A 273 13.17 23.84 -21.13
C TYR A 273 13.80 22.77 -22.02
N MET A 274 13.13 21.63 -22.22
CA MET A 274 13.71 20.52 -23.00
C MET A 274 13.17 20.46 -24.43
N LEU A 275 12.01 21.08 -24.70
CA LEU A 275 11.39 21.12 -26.03
C LEU A 275 10.98 22.56 -26.41
N PRO A 276 11.92 23.53 -26.39
CA PRO A 276 11.58 24.89 -26.77
C PRO A 276 11.10 24.95 -28.23
N PRO A 277 10.10 25.78 -28.56
CA PRO A 277 9.65 25.93 -29.93
C PRO A 277 10.76 26.48 -30.83
N GLU A 278 10.94 25.89 -32.01
CA GLU A 278 12.00 26.23 -32.98
C GLU A 278 11.96 27.70 -33.45
N ASP A 279 10.82 28.37 -33.27
CA ASP A 279 10.54 29.69 -33.85
C ASP A 279 10.93 30.86 -32.93
N GLN A 280 11.58 30.62 -31.78
CA GLN A 280 12.01 31.73 -30.94
C GLN A 280 13.11 32.54 -31.65
N PRO A 281 12.96 33.88 -31.76
CA PRO A 281 14.01 34.71 -32.35
C PRO A 281 15.29 34.50 -31.53
N ARG A 282 16.38 34.10 -32.22
CA ARG A 282 17.71 33.90 -31.62
C ARG A 282 17.99 35.05 -30.67
N SER A 283 18.34 34.74 -29.43
CA SER A 283 18.59 35.78 -28.44
C SER A 283 19.74 36.67 -28.94
N PHE A 284 19.77 37.94 -28.54
CA PHE A 284 20.84 38.85 -28.94
C PHE A 284 22.23 38.29 -28.53
N SER A 285 22.30 37.56 -27.41
CA SER A 285 23.45 36.79 -26.97
C SER A 285 23.88 35.69 -27.95
N ASP A 286 22.93 34.96 -28.55
CA ASP A 286 23.25 33.93 -29.55
C ASP A 286 23.82 34.55 -30.82
N MET A 287 23.29 35.72 -31.22
CA MET A 287 23.79 36.47 -32.38
C MET A 287 25.17 37.11 -32.13
N GLU A 288 25.43 37.61 -30.92
CA GLU A 288 26.73 38.16 -30.53
C GLU A 288 27.79 37.04 -30.48
N ASN A 289 27.43 35.87 -29.94
CA ASN A 289 28.32 34.71 -29.88
C ASN A 289 28.59 34.13 -31.28
N GLU A 290 27.60 34.06 -32.17
CA GLU A 290 27.83 33.73 -33.60
C GLU A 290 28.71 34.78 -34.29
N ARG A 291 28.55 36.07 -33.95
CA ARG A 291 29.39 37.15 -34.50
C ARG A 291 30.82 37.09 -33.98
N GLU A 292 31.06 36.69 -32.74
CA GLU A 292 32.42 36.45 -32.23
C GLU A 292 33.05 35.20 -32.87
N ILE A 293 32.29 34.12 -33.02
CA ILE A 293 32.77 32.87 -33.64
C ILE A 293 33.07 33.06 -35.14
N HIS A 294 32.27 33.85 -35.85
CA HIS A 294 32.44 34.10 -37.29
C HIS A 294 33.13 35.44 -37.64
N GLY A 295 33.43 36.28 -36.65
CA GLY A 295 33.87 37.66 -36.84
C GLY A 295 35.37 37.87 -37.03
N ASP A 296 36.21 36.87 -36.80
CA ASP A 296 37.68 37.06 -36.84
C ASP A 296 38.36 36.50 -38.12
N GLY A 297 37.57 36.21 -39.17
CA GLY A 297 38.07 35.58 -40.41
C GLY A 297 38.10 36.44 -41.67
N GLY A 298 37.74 37.73 -41.60
CA GLY A 298 37.43 38.54 -42.78
C GLY A 298 38.19 39.84 -42.89
N GLY A 299 39.50 39.79 -43.16
CA GLY A 299 40.26 40.95 -43.63
C GLY A 299 39.65 41.50 -44.93
N PHE A 300 38.94 42.62 -44.84
CA PHE A 300 38.44 43.33 -46.01
C PHE A 300 39.39 44.48 -46.36
N THR A 301 40.18 44.23 -47.40
CA THR A 301 40.98 45.20 -48.15
C THR A 301 40.14 46.42 -48.54
N GLN A 302 40.53 47.60 -48.02
CA GLN A 302 40.07 48.87 -48.57
C GLN A 302 40.64 49.05 -49.98
N HIS A 303 39.78 48.91 -50.98
CA HIS A 303 40.00 49.47 -52.30
C HIS A 303 39.01 50.63 -52.51
N LEU A 304 39.48 51.67 -53.21
CA LEU A 304 38.78 52.85 -53.72
C LEU A 304 38.91 54.15 -52.89
N ARG A 305 39.89 54.97 -53.27
CA ARG A 305 39.61 56.36 -53.67
C ARG A 305 40.57 56.78 -54.78
N GLY A 306 40.01 57.05 -55.95
CA GLY A 306 40.68 57.83 -56.98
C GLY A 306 40.57 59.31 -56.64
N GLU A 307 41.67 60.02 -56.80
CA GLU A 307 41.87 61.28 -57.54
C GLU A 307 43.37 61.59 -57.58
#